data_AF-A0A9P6CTA7-F1
#
_entry.id   AF-A0A9P6CTA7-F1
#
_cell.length_a   1.000
_cell.length_b   1.000
_cell.length_c   1.000
_cell.angle_alpha   90.00
_cell.angle_beta   90.00
_cell.angle_gamma   90.00
#
_symmetry.space_group_name_H-M   'P 1'
#
loop_
_entity.id
_entity.type
_entity.pdbx_description
1 polymer ?
#
loop_
_entity_poly.entity_id
_entity_poly.type
_entity_poly.pdbx_seq_one_letter_code
_entity_poly.pdbx_strand_id
1 'polypeptide(L)'
;MGPLLSLRERKTFTIIIDTLDECIDHMDASTLIRVSANIISKFRNAPVIFLFASRPMAHIESEFNIKEVANLSKIISLEETEASDDINQYVTDNLAKIKRDHLLRDHLPSEWPATWEVKKIVMKSSGIFSVASEAIKFISLATAHPITQLEIIVNGSKCPLENPFAGLDDQYSKIFSQIPKGLLERVLDVLAYILITNESRIKPIEAIFMLKPGGLATTFAHLAAVIRCRSKNDEKLKFVHTLLPEFLLNPNRAKEYHIDLKEYCTKLLCVFLKMKPKDQFSPNALQECWRLQAIKFLLLSEKTKSSKELRCALMQFDIATERSEIDHDRENAEICTVILRRLDKMDFNDRGRTYRHIVDQFAKGYAIHWSSLADDVKEELRKSQKLVSRIRKRIPQEEYL
;
A
#
# COMPACT_ATOMS: atom_id res chain seq x y z
N MET A 1 -54.90 9.52 -5.34
CA MET A 1 -54.15 9.03 -4.16
C MET A 1 -53.19 7.95 -4.65
N GLY A 2 -51.88 8.12 -4.45
CA GLY A 2 -50.89 7.14 -4.92
C GLY A 2 -50.79 5.91 -4.00
N PRO A 3 -50.20 4.80 -4.47
CA PRO A 3 -50.14 3.51 -3.76
C PRO A 3 -49.43 3.55 -2.39
N LEU A 4 -48.59 4.56 -2.14
CA LEU A 4 -47.92 4.72 -0.85
C LEU A 4 -48.84 5.25 0.27
N LEU A 5 -49.90 5.99 -0.08
CA LEU A 5 -50.86 6.56 0.87
C LEU A 5 -51.98 5.57 1.25
N SER A 6 -52.12 4.45 0.53
CA SER A 6 -53.11 3.40 0.81
C SER A 6 -52.66 2.37 1.84
N LEU A 7 -51.42 2.46 2.35
CA LEU A 7 -50.93 1.64 3.46
C LEU A 7 -51.62 2.08 4.76
N ARG A 8 -52.86 1.59 4.96
CA ARG A 8 -53.76 1.93 6.08
C ARG A 8 -53.43 1.23 7.40
N GLU A 9 -52.42 0.37 7.44
CA GLU A 9 -51.91 -0.21 8.69
C GLU A 9 -50.60 0.47 9.09
N ARG A 10 -50.40 0.73 10.39
CA ARG A 10 -49.15 1.27 10.99
C ARG A 10 -47.97 0.28 10.90
N LYS A 11 -47.81 -0.40 9.77
CA LYS A 11 -46.67 -1.28 9.49
C LYS A 11 -45.66 -0.48 8.69
N THR A 12 -44.48 -0.31 9.26
CA THR A 12 -43.34 0.25 8.56
C THR A 12 -42.97 -0.66 7.39
N PHE A 13 -42.97 -0.12 6.18
CA PHE A 13 -42.55 -0.76 4.95
C PHE A 13 -41.07 -0.43 4.70
N THR A 14 -40.20 -1.43 4.82
CA THR A 14 -38.76 -1.27 4.59
C THR A 14 -38.41 -1.74 3.18
N ILE A 15 -37.77 -0.87 2.42
CA ILE A 15 -37.20 -1.17 1.09
C ILE A 15 -35.70 -1.33 1.29
N ILE A 16 -35.18 -2.52 0.98
CA ILE A 16 -33.75 -2.84 1.07
C ILE A 16 -33.17 -2.81 -0.34
N ILE A 17 -32.15 -2.00 -0.53
CA ILE A 17 -31.34 -1.94 -1.74
C ILE A 17 -29.97 -2.48 -1.35
N ASP A 18 -29.71 -3.73 -1.70
CA ASP A 18 -28.43 -4.37 -1.46
C ASP A 18 -27.45 -4.11 -2.60
N THR A 19 -26.17 -3.96 -2.29
CA THR A 19 -25.07 -3.73 -3.26
C THR A 19 -25.27 -2.54 -4.22
N LEU A 20 -25.65 -1.37 -3.69
CA LEU A 20 -25.89 -0.15 -4.49
C LEU A 20 -24.69 0.24 -5.37
N ASP A 21 -23.47 -0.08 -4.93
CA ASP A 21 -22.22 0.19 -5.64
C ASP A 21 -21.98 -0.66 -6.91
N GLU A 22 -22.79 -1.70 -7.15
CA GLU A 22 -22.71 -2.52 -8.36
C GLU A 22 -23.61 -1.97 -9.50
N CYS A 23 -24.21 -0.79 -9.33
CA CYS A 23 -24.84 -0.05 -10.43
C CYS A 23 -23.83 0.21 -11.56
N ILE A 24 -24.20 -0.14 -12.80
CA ILE A 24 -23.34 0.01 -13.99
C ILE A 24 -23.09 1.50 -14.27
N ASP A 25 -24.13 2.33 -14.16
CA ASP A 25 -24.02 3.78 -14.25
C ASP A 25 -24.02 4.40 -12.85
N HIS A 26 -22.99 5.19 -12.55
CA HIS A 26 -22.90 5.95 -11.28
C HIS A 26 -24.11 6.88 -11.09
N MET A 27 -24.72 7.34 -12.18
CA MET A 27 -25.92 8.19 -12.12
C MET A 27 -27.16 7.43 -11.63
N ASP A 28 -27.22 6.10 -11.80
CA ASP A 28 -28.34 5.29 -11.32
C ASP A 28 -28.36 5.24 -9.79
N ALA A 29 -27.20 5.00 -9.17
CA ALA A 29 -27.05 5.01 -7.71
C ALA A 29 -27.46 6.38 -7.13
N SER A 30 -26.95 7.47 -7.70
CA SER A 30 -27.34 8.84 -7.31
C SER A 30 -28.84 9.07 -7.46
N THR A 31 -29.43 8.61 -8.56
CA THR A 31 -30.87 8.77 -8.83
C THR A 31 -31.70 8.03 -7.80
N LEU A 32 -31.35 6.79 -7.46
CA LEU A 32 -32.05 6.00 -6.43
C LEU A 32 -32.01 6.69 -5.07
N ILE A 33 -30.85 7.22 -4.66
CA ILE A 33 -30.72 7.97 -3.41
C ILE A 33 -31.61 9.20 -3.42
N ARG A 34 -31.55 10.02 -4.48
CA ARG A 34 -32.33 11.27 -4.60
C ARG A 34 -33.83 11.02 -4.65
N VAL A 35 -34.28 10.02 -5.41
CA VAL A 35 -35.69 9.64 -5.49
C VAL A 35 -36.19 9.20 -4.12
N SER A 36 -35.42 8.39 -3.40
CA SER A 36 -35.78 7.92 -2.05
C SER A 36 -35.87 9.08 -1.06
N ALA A 37 -34.88 9.98 -1.06
CA ALA A 37 -34.90 11.19 -0.24
C ALA A 37 -36.11 12.09 -0.56
N ASN A 38 -36.47 12.23 -1.85
CA ASN A 38 -37.64 12.98 -2.29
C ASN A 38 -38.97 12.34 -1.83
N ILE A 39 -39.06 11.01 -1.80
CA ILE A 39 -40.23 10.30 -1.27
C ILE A 39 -40.37 10.58 0.23
N ILE A 40 -39.29 10.41 1.00
CA ILE A 40 -39.29 10.64 2.45
C ILE A 40 -39.59 12.12 2.78
N SER A 41 -39.04 13.07 2.02
CA SER A 41 -39.25 14.50 2.26
C SER A 41 -40.69 14.94 1.99
N LYS A 42 -41.30 14.44 0.91
CA LYS A 42 -42.69 14.76 0.52
C LYS A 42 -43.72 14.07 1.40
N PHE A 43 -43.44 12.86 1.88
CA PHE A 43 -44.36 12.04 2.65
C PHE A 43 -43.81 11.74 4.04
N ARG A 44 -43.54 12.77 4.85
CA ARG A 44 -42.91 12.62 6.19
C ARG A 44 -43.64 11.67 7.16
N ASN A 45 -44.93 11.47 6.97
CA ASN A 45 -45.75 10.58 7.81
C ASN A 45 -45.95 9.19 7.19
N ALA A 46 -45.41 8.93 6.00
CA ALA A 46 -45.46 7.61 5.40
C ALA A 46 -44.55 6.66 6.20
N PRO A 47 -45.03 5.46 6.55
CA PRO A 47 -44.24 4.51 7.32
C PRO A 47 -43.28 3.77 6.39
N VAL A 48 -42.38 4.49 5.70
CA VAL A 48 -41.43 3.89 4.74
C VAL A 48 -40.00 4.16 5.18
N ILE A 49 -39.17 3.12 5.17
CA ILE A 49 -37.73 3.20 5.44
C ILE A 49 -36.98 2.66 4.23
N PHE A 50 -35.95 3.36 3.79
CA PHE A 50 -35.00 2.86 2.81
C PHE A 50 -33.72 2.45 3.52
N LEU A 51 -33.25 1.23 3.27
CA LEU A 51 -31.97 0.73 3.72
C LEU A 51 -31.10 0.48 2.48
N PHE A 52 -29.99 1.20 2.38
CA PHE A 52 -29.00 1.00 1.34
C PHE A 52 -27.80 0.28 1.93
N ALA A 53 -27.42 -0.86 1.36
CA ALA A 53 -26.14 -1.50 1.61
C ALA A 53 -25.23 -1.24 0.41
N SER A 54 -24.01 -0.79 0.68
CA SER A 54 -23.06 -0.35 -0.35
C SER A 54 -21.64 -0.37 0.18
N ARG A 55 -20.66 -0.65 -0.69
CA ARG A 55 -19.26 -0.27 -0.45
C ARG A 55 -19.10 1.27 -0.45
N PRO A 56 -18.08 1.82 0.25
CA PRO A 56 -17.83 3.25 0.26
C PRO A 56 -17.23 3.68 -1.08
N MET A 57 -18.08 4.16 -1.99
CA MET A 57 -17.64 4.78 -3.24
C MET A 57 -17.83 6.29 -3.18
N ALA A 58 -16.86 7.04 -3.70
CA ALA A 58 -16.85 8.50 -3.61
C ALA A 58 -18.14 9.16 -4.15
N HIS A 59 -18.68 8.64 -5.27
CA HIS A 59 -19.93 9.18 -5.84
C HIS A 59 -21.13 8.93 -4.92
N ILE A 60 -21.24 7.75 -4.31
CA ILE A 60 -22.31 7.40 -3.34
C ILE A 60 -22.17 8.25 -2.07
N GLU A 61 -20.96 8.32 -1.49
CA GLU A 61 -20.69 9.15 -0.31
C GLU A 61 -21.02 10.62 -0.57
N SER A 62 -20.72 11.13 -1.77
CA SER A 62 -21.01 12.52 -2.12
C SER A 62 -22.51 12.83 -2.11
N GLU A 63 -23.36 11.89 -2.54
CA GLU A 63 -24.81 12.06 -2.54
C GLU A 63 -25.39 12.08 -1.13
N PHE A 64 -24.90 11.22 -0.24
CA PHE A 64 -25.33 11.23 1.17
C PHE A 64 -24.83 12.44 1.95
N ASN A 65 -23.79 13.14 1.46
CA ASN A 65 -23.31 14.39 2.05
C ASN A 65 -24.10 15.64 1.59
N ILE A 66 -24.97 15.51 0.57
CA ILE A 66 -25.86 16.59 0.16
C ILE A 66 -26.84 16.89 1.31
N LYS A 67 -26.96 18.16 1.71
CA LYS A 67 -27.70 18.58 2.92
C LYS A 67 -29.12 18.01 2.99
N GLU A 68 -29.82 17.97 1.85
CA GLU A 68 -31.19 17.47 1.72
C GLU A 68 -31.29 15.97 2.01
N VAL A 69 -30.27 15.19 1.62
CA VAL A 69 -30.19 13.73 1.85
C VAL A 69 -29.64 13.44 3.24
N ALA A 70 -28.58 14.15 3.66
CA ALA A 70 -27.93 14.01 4.96
C ALA A 70 -28.91 14.21 6.12
N ASN A 71 -29.80 15.20 6.02
CA ASN A 71 -30.81 15.46 7.05
C ASN A 71 -31.88 14.35 7.17
N LEU A 72 -32.00 13.48 6.17
CA LEU A 72 -32.99 12.41 6.10
C LEU A 72 -32.39 11.01 6.29
N SER A 73 -31.06 10.91 6.36
CA SER A 73 -30.34 9.65 6.34
C SER A 73 -29.47 9.47 7.59
N LYS A 74 -29.19 8.21 7.90
CA LYS A 74 -28.22 7.81 8.91
C LYS A 74 -27.26 6.85 8.26
N ILE A 75 -25.98 7.22 8.24
CA ILE A 75 -24.91 6.36 7.72
C ILE A 75 -24.39 5.49 8.87
N ILE A 76 -24.27 4.18 8.62
CA ILE A 76 -23.66 3.23 9.54
C ILE A 76 -22.45 2.63 8.82
N SER A 77 -21.25 2.94 9.32
CA SER A 77 -20.01 2.37 8.78
C SER A 77 -19.70 1.05 9.49
N LEU A 78 -19.80 -0.07 8.76
CA LEU A 78 -19.45 -1.39 9.30
C LEU A 78 -17.93 -1.56 9.48
N GLU A 79 -17.11 -0.84 8.70
CA GLU A 79 -15.64 -0.87 8.86
C GLU A 79 -15.18 -0.24 10.18
N GLU A 80 -15.98 0.65 10.77
CA GLU A 80 -15.67 1.30 12.04
C GLU A 80 -16.22 0.52 13.24
N THR A 81 -16.90 -0.61 12.99
CA THR A 81 -17.36 -1.53 14.03
C THR A 81 -16.30 -2.61 14.29
N GLU A 82 -16.02 -2.86 15.57
CA GLU A 82 -15.09 -3.91 15.97
C GLU A 82 -15.76 -5.28 15.82
N ALA A 83 -15.40 -6.01 14.75
CA ALA A 83 -15.95 -7.34 14.46
C ALA A 83 -15.05 -8.50 14.94
N SER A 84 -13.95 -8.20 15.64
CA SER A 84 -12.93 -9.20 16.02
C SER A 84 -13.49 -10.32 16.88
N ASP A 85 -14.38 -10.00 17.83
CA ASP A 85 -15.01 -10.99 18.72
C ASP A 85 -16.01 -11.88 17.98
N ASP A 86 -16.82 -11.29 17.10
CA ASP A 86 -17.77 -12.05 16.27
C ASP A 86 -17.01 -12.98 15.29
N ILE A 87 -15.90 -12.50 14.71
CA ILE A 87 -15.02 -13.31 13.87
C ILE A 87 -14.37 -14.43 14.68
N ASN A 88 -13.92 -14.16 15.91
CA ASN A 88 -13.35 -15.19 16.79
C ASN A 88 -14.37 -16.29 17.09
N GLN A 89 -15.60 -15.92 17.42
CA GLN A 89 -16.69 -16.86 17.63
C GLN A 89 -16.98 -17.67 16.35
N TYR A 90 -17.12 -16.99 15.20
CA TYR A 90 -17.34 -17.64 13.91
C TYR A 90 -16.24 -18.65 13.56
N VAL A 91 -14.96 -18.27 13.69
CA VAL A 91 -13.83 -19.15 13.38
C VAL A 91 -13.80 -20.34 14.33
N THR A 92 -14.00 -20.11 15.62
CA THR A 92 -14.00 -21.17 16.65
C THR A 92 -15.10 -22.19 16.38
N ASP A 93 -16.33 -21.73 16.13
CA ASP A 93 -17.47 -22.62 15.88
C ASP A 93 -17.31 -23.43 14.61
N ASN A 94 -16.80 -22.81 13.54
CA ASN A 94 -16.59 -23.52 12.28
C ASN A 94 -15.44 -24.52 12.35
N LEU A 95 -14.33 -24.22 13.03
CA LEU A 95 -13.27 -25.20 13.23
C LEU A 95 -13.73 -26.36 14.12
N ALA A 96 -14.53 -26.08 15.15
CA ALA A 96 -15.16 -27.12 15.96
C ALA A 96 -16.13 -27.98 15.15
N LYS A 97 -16.86 -27.38 14.21
CA LYS A 97 -17.70 -28.11 13.25
C LYS A 97 -16.88 -29.00 12.32
N ILE A 98 -15.80 -28.48 11.73
CA ILE A 98 -14.88 -29.25 10.88
C ILE A 98 -14.33 -30.45 11.68
N LYS A 99 -13.93 -30.26 12.94
CA LYS A 99 -13.44 -31.34 13.79
C LYS A 99 -14.46 -32.48 13.96
N ARG A 100 -15.75 -32.15 14.05
CA ARG A 100 -16.83 -33.13 14.24
C ARG A 100 -17.25 -33.82 12.95
N ASP A 101 -17.29 -33.06 11.85
CA ASP A 101 -18.02 -33.46 10.64
C ASP A 101 -17.09 -33.88 9.49
N HIS A 102 -15.79 -33.56 9.54
CA HIS A 102 -14.86 -33.87 8.45
C HIS A 102 -14.60 -35.38 8.29
N LEU A 103 -14.34 -35.83 7.06
CA LEU A 103 -14.04 -37.24 6.76
C LEU A 103 -12.81 -37.78 7.52
N LEU A 104 -11.90 -36.89 7.89
CA LEU A 104 -10.68 -37.21 8.65
C LEU A 104 -10.81 -36.95 10.16
N ARG A 105 -12.03 -36.73 10.68
CA ARG A 105 -12.26 -36.39 12.10
C ARG A 105 -11.54 -37.31 13.10
N ASP A 106 -11.47 -38.61 12.81
CA ASP A 106 -10.86 -39.60 13.70
C ASP A 106 -9.32 -39.53 13.70
N HIS A 107 -8.74 -38.80 12.74
CA HIS A 107 -7.30 -38.54 12.63
C HIS A 107 -6.90 -37.15 13.15
N LEU A 108 -7.87 -36.31 13.55
CA LEU A 108 -7.60 -34.99 14.11
C LEU A 108 -7.27 -35.10 15.62
N PRO A 109 -6.22 -34.44 16.11
CA PRO A 109 -5.90 -34.43 17.54
C PRO A 109 -7.03 -33.89 18.42
N SER A 110 -7.11 -34.39 19.67
CA SER A 110 -8.06 -33.90 20.68
C SER A 110 -7.88 -32.40 20.97
N GLU A 111 -6.66 -31.88 20.84
CA GLU A 111 -6.35 -30.47 21.08
C GLU A 111 -6.48 -29.60 19.82
N TRP A 112 -6.88 -30.15 18.67
CA TRP A 112 -7.05 -29.39 17.44
C TRP A 112 -8.40 -28.64 17.41
N PRO A 113 -8.46 -27.38 16.94
CA PRO A 113 -7.33 -26.50 16.66
C PRO A 113 -6.75 -25.91 17.95
N ALA A 114 -5.47 -25.53 17.94
CA ALA A 114 -4.89 -24.81 19.05
C ALA A 114 -5.40 -23.36 19.10
N THR A 115 -5.58 -22.82 20.31
CA THR A 115 -6.14 -21.46 20.50
C THR A 115 -5.36 -20.36 19.78
N TRP A 116 -4.04 -20.52 19.63
CA TRP A 116 -3.20 -19.55 18.94
C TRP A 116 -3.42 -19.56 17.41
N GLU A 117 -3.82 -20.69 16.82
CA GLU A 117 -4.14 -20.81 15.40
C GLU A 117 -5.43 -20.05 15.09
N VAL A 118 -6.45 -20.18 15.95
CA VAL A 118 -7.68 -19.39 15.88
C VAL A 118 -7.36 -17.90 15.91
N LYS A 119 -6.57 -17.45 16.90
CA LYS A 119 -6.15 -16.05 17.02
C LYS A 119 -5.40 -15.55 15.78
N LYS A 120 -4.61 -16.40 15.13
CA LYS A 120 -3.91 -16.04 13.88
C LYS A 120 -4.88 -15.80 12.73
N ILE A 121 -5.92 -16.62 12.58
CA ILE A 121 -6.98 -16.38 11.57
C ILE A 121 -7.73 -15.08 11.86
N VAL A 122 -8.13 -14.86 13.12
CA VAL A 122 -8.82 -13.63 13.53
C VAL A 122 -7.98 -12.39 13.22
N MET A 123 -6.69 -12.42 13.59
CA MET A 123 -5.75 -11.33 13.31
C MET A 123 -5.58 -11.10 11.80
N LYS A 124 -5.41 -12.18 11.01
CA LYS A 124 -5.34 -12.09 9.53
C LYS A 124 -6.63 -11.54 8.92
N SER A 125 -7.77 -11.79 9.53
CA SER A 125 -9.07 -11.29 9.06
C SER A 125 -9.22 -9.79 9.29
N SER A 126 -8.57 -9.25 10.33
CA SER A 126 -8.51 -7.79 10.57
C SER A 126 -9.88 -7.11 10.56
N GLY A 127 -10.88 -7.76 11.16
CA GLY A 127 -12.26 -7.27 11.20
C GLY A 127 -13.10 -7.57 9.95
N ILE A 128 -12.54 -8.26 8.95
CA ILE A 128 -13.22 -8.54 7.68
C ILE A 128 -13.67 -10.01 7.63
N PHE A 129 -14.98 -10.23 7.71
CA PHE A 129 -15.59 -11.56 7.68
C PHE A 129 -15.30 -12.37 6.41
N SER A 130 -15.15 -11.73 5.26
CA SER A 130 -14.85 -12.44 4.00
C SER A 130 -13.50 -13.15 4.05
N VAL A 131 -12.52 -12.60 4.78
CA VAL A 131 -11.23 -13.26 5.02
C VAL A 131 -11.38 -14.51 5.88
N ALA A 132 -12.10 -14.38 7.00
CA ALA A 132 -12.35 -15.51 7.88
C ALA A 132 -13.13 -16.62 7.17
N SER A 133 -14.15 -16.25 6.39
CA SER A 133 -14.99 -17.17 5.64
C SER A 133 -14.19 -17.94 4.59
N GLU A 134 -13.34 -17.26 3.80
CA GLU A 134 -12.54 -17.93 2.77
C GLU A 134 -11.48 -18.85 3.41
N ALA A 135 -10.88 -18.46 4.55
CA ALA A 135 -10.00 -19.33 5.32
C ALA A 135 -10.72 -20.59 5.82
N ILE A 136 -11.91 -20.45 6.42
CA ILE A 136 -12.71 -21.58 6.91
C ILE A 136 -13.12 -22.49 5.76
N LYS A 137 -13.59 -21.93 4.63
CA LYS A 137 -13.96 -22.69 3.43
C LYS A 137 -12.78 -23.50 2.90
N PHE A 138 -11.59 -22.91 2.87
CA PHE A 138 -10.36 -23.60 2.47
C PHE A 138 -10.00 -24.76 3.41
N ILE A 139 -10.10 -24.56 4.73
CA ILE A 139 -9.84 -25.61 5.73
C ILE A 139 -10.91 -26.72 5.68
N SER A 140 -12.13 -26.38 5.29
CA SER A 140 -13.28 -27.30 5.21
C SER A 140 -13.29 -28.19 3.97
N LEU A 141 -12.31 -28.07 3.07
CA LEU A 141 -12.27 -28.86 1.83
C LEU A 141 -12.18 -30.36 2.14
N ALA A 142 -13.24 -31.10 1.80
CA ALA A 142 -13.34 -32.54 2.07
C ALA A 142 -12.23 -33.38 1.42
N THR A 143 -11.60 -32.86 0.35
CA THR A 143 -10.53 -33.52 -0.39
C THR A 143 -9.13 -33.24 0.18
N ALA A 144 -9.01 -32.43 1.23
CA ALA A 144 -7.75 -32.01 1.80
C ALA A 144 -7.66 -32.29 3.30
N HIS A 145 -6.44 -32.27 3.84
CA HIS A 145 -6.21 -32.50 5.26
C HIS A 145 -6.38 -31.20 6.06
N PRO A 146 -7.33 -31.10 7.02
CA PRO A 146 -7.62 -29.83 7.72
C PRO A 146 -6.43 -29.23 8.47
N ILE A 147 -5.58 -30.07 9.07
CA ILE A 147 -4.35 -29.61 9.75
C ILE A 147 -3.42 -28.90 8.75
N THR A 148 -3.14 -29.53 7.60
CA THR A 148 -2.29 -28.94 6.55
C THR A 148 -2.88 -27.63 6.02
N GLN A 149 -4.21 -27.58 5.83
CA GLN A 149 -4.86 -26.34 5.38
C GLN A 149 -4.80 -25.23 6.43
N LEU A 150 -5.00 -25.56 7.71
CA LEU A 150 -4.85 -24.61 8.80
C LEU A 150 -3.41 -24.08 8.88
N GLU A 151 -2.41 -24.95 8.75
CA GLU A 151 -1.00 -24.57 8.71
C GLU A 151 -0.69 -23.61 7.56
N ILE A 152 -1.27 -23.82 6.37
CA ILE A 152 -1.12 -22.93 5.22
C ILE A 152 -1.68 -21.54 5.53
N ILE A 153 -2.87 -21.46 6.14
CA ILE A 153 -3.47 -20.17 6.55
C ILE A 153 -2.62 -19.46 7.60
N VAL A 154 -2.17 -20.19 8.61
CA VAL A 154 -1.51 -19.64 9.80
C VAL A 154 -0.07 -19.22 9.52
N ASN A 155 0.70 -20.04 8.79
CA ASN A 155 2.10 -19.80 8.48
C ASN A 155 2.30 -18.96 7.19
N GLY A 156 1.21 -18.70 6.46
CA GLY A 156 1.20 -18.05 5.15
C GLY A 156 1.57 -19.03 4.04
N SER A 157 0.94 -18.87 2.87
CA SER A 157 1.16 -19.71 1.67
C SER A 157 2.63 -19.75 1.25
N LYS A 158 3.40 -20.65 1.84
CA LYS A 158 4.65 -21.17 1.27
C LYS A 158 4.40 -22.36 0.34
N CYS A 159 3.18 -22.91 0.35
CA CYS A 159 2.74 -23.91 -0.61
C CYS A 159 2.34 -23.21 -1.91
N PRO A 160 3.08 -23.39 -3.02
CA PRO A 160 2.79 -22.72 -4.30
C PRO A 160 1.55 -23.25 -5.01
N LEU A 161 1.03 -24.40 -4.57
CA LEU A 161 0.02 -25.17 -5.29
C LEU A 161 -1.42 -24.79 -4.93
N GLU A 162 -1.67 -24.17 -3.77
CA GLU A 162 -3.02 -23.87 -3.31
C GLU A 162 -3.11 -22.44 -2.73
N ASN A 163 -4.06 -21.67 -3.27
CA ASN A 163 -4.32 -20.30 -2.86
C ASN A 163 -5.57 -20.27 -1.95
N PRO A 164 -5.39 -20.11 -0.63
CA PRO A 164 -6.50 -20.09 0.32
C PRO A 164 -7.46 -18.92 0.14
N PHE A 165 -7.06 -17.88 -0.61
CA PHE A 165 -7.82 -16.65 -0.76
C PHE A 165 -8.16 -16.35 -2.22
N ALA A 166 -8.25 -17.38 -3.08
CA ALA A 166 -8.54 -17.22 -4.49
C ALA A 166 -9.82 -16.41 -4.75
N GLY A 167 -10.89 -16.65 -3.98
CA GLY A 167 -12.12 -15.86 -4.11
C GLY A 167 -11.96 -14.37 -3.79
N LEU A 168 -11.04 -14.01 -2.87
CA LEU A 168 -10.71 -12.61 -2.58
C LEU A 168 -9.83 -12.01 -3.67
N ASP A 169 -8.92 -12.80 -4.25
CA ASP A 169 -8.05 -12.35 -5.34
C ASP A 169 -8.84 -12.00 -6.61
N ASP A 170 -9.91 -12.75 -6.89
CA ASP A 170 -10.85 -12.44 -7.97
C ASP A 170 -11.55 -11.10 -7.72
N GLN A 171 -11.90 -10.81 -6.47
CA GLN A 171 -12.50 -9.52 -6.09
C GLN A 171 -11.50 -8.37 -6.23
N TYR A 172 -10.25 -8.55 -5.80
CA TYR A 172 -9.22 -7.53 -6.03
C TYR A 172 -8.98 -7.30 -7.51
N SER A 173 -8.89 -8.37 -8.29
CA SER A 173 -8.71 -8.28 -9.74
C SER A 173 -9.85 -7.51 -10.38
N LYS A 174 -11.11 -7.78 -9.98
CA LYS A 174 -12.29 -7.01 -10.43
C LYS A 174 -12.16 -5.53 -10.06
N ILE A 175 -11.80 -5.20 -8.82
CA ILE A 175 -11.62 -3.82 -8.36
C ILE A 175 -10.52 -3.10 -9.16
N PHE A 176 -9.35 -3.73 -9.33
CA PHE A 176 -8.23 -3.14 -10.08
C PHE A 176 -8.55 -2.99 -11.57
N SER A 177 -9.34 -3.89 -12.15
CA SER A 177 -9.76 -3.80 -13.56
C SER A 177 -10.63 -2.58 -13.88
N GLN A 178 -11.24 -1.97 -12.86
CA GLN A 178 -12.03 -0.74 -13.00
C GLN A 178 -11.15 0.52 -13.07
N ILE A 179 -9.85 0.42 -12.74
CA ILE A 179 -8.93 1.55 -12.79
C ILE A 179 -8.63 1.88 -14.27
N PRO A 180 -8.80 3.14 -14.71
CA PRO A 180 -8.42 3.54 -16.06
C PRO A 180 -6.95 3.23 -16.35
N LYS A 181 -6.64 2.70 -17.54
CA LYS A 181 -5.26 2.30 -17.91
C LYS A 181 -4.22 3.41 -17.72
N GLY A 182 -4.57 4.66 -18.00
CA GLY A 182 -3.70 5.82 -17.80
C GLY A 182 -3.44 6.20 -16.33
N LEU A 183 -4.24 5.67 -15.39
CA LEU A 183 -4.10 5.87 -13.95
C LEU A 183 -3.44 4.68 -13.25
N LEU A 184 -3.57 3.47 -13.79
CA LEU A 184 -3.10 2.23 -13.16
C LEU A 184 -1.61 2.27 -12.80
N GLU A 185 -0.75 2.72 -13.71
CA GLU A 185 0.70 2.79 -13.43
C GLU A 185 0.99 3.67 -12.21
N ARG A 186 0.32 4.83 -12.11
CA ARG A 186 0.47 5.74 -10.97
C ARG A 186 -0.04 5.12 -9.68
N VAL A 187 -1.16 4.39 -9.71
CA VAL A 187 -1.68 3.68 -8.54
C VAL A 187 -0.66 2.65 -8.06
N LEU A 188 -0.12 1.83 -8.96
CA LEU A 188 0.88 0.82 -8.63
C LEU A 188 2.19 1.45 -8.13
N ASP A 189 2.64 2.56 -8.73
CA ASP A 189 3.81 3.32 -8.27
C ASP A 189 3.67 3.79 -6.83
N VAL A 190 2.51 4.36 -6.48
CA VAL A 190 2.26 4.83 -5.12
C VAL A 190 2.14 3.67 -4.14
N LEU A 191 1.43 2.61 -4.52
CA LEU A 191 1.33 1.38 -3.70
C LEU A 191 2.69 0.78 -3.43
N ALA A 192 3.54 0.68 -4.45
CA ALA A 192 4.89 0.17 -4.32
C ALA A 192 5.73 1.04 -3.39
N TYR A 193 5.63 2.37 -3.51
CA TYR A 193 6.29 3.30 -2.60
C TYR A 193 5.90 3.04 -1.13
N ILE A 194 4.60 2.91 -0.85
CA ILE A 194 4.09 2.64 0.50
C ILE A 194 4.62 1.29 1.00
N LEU A 195 4.57 0.24 0.18
CA LEU A 195 5.02 -1.10 0.55
C LEU A 195 6.54 -1.19 0.79
N ILE A 196 7.33 -0.40 0.05
CA ILE A 196 8.79 -0.38 0.15
C ILE A 196 9.27 0.45 1.34
N THR A 197 8.68 1.63 1.54
CA THR A 197 9.15 2.61 2.53
C THR A 197 8.39 2.58 3.85
N ASN A 198 7.23 1.92 3.87
CA ASN A 198 6.25 1.98 4.95
C ASN A 198 5.73 3.40 5.25
N GLU A 199 5.99 4.37 4.34
CA GLU A 199 5.44 5.71 4.40
C GLU A 199 4.00 5.69 3.89
N SER A 200 3.07 6.07 4.76
CA SER A 200 1.64 6.09 4.46
C SER A 200 1.02 7.48 4.61
N ARG A 201 1.76 8.49 5.06
CA ARG A 201 1.26 9.86 5.20
C ARG A 201 0.94 10.42 3.82
N ILE A 202 -0.23 11.05 3.69
CA ILE A 202 -0.72 11.53 2.40
C ILE A 202 0.15 12.66 1.83
N LYS A 203 0.50 13.69 2.61
CA LYS A 203 1.24 14.84 2.09
C LYS A 203 2.63 14.48 1.55
N PRO A 204 3.46 13.67 2.24
CA PRO A 204 4.74 13.21 1.66
C PRO A 204 4.57 12.44 0.36
N ILE A 205 3.57 11.55 0.28
CA ILE A 205 3.28 10.80 -0.94
C ILE A 205 2.88 11.76 -2.07
N GLU A 206 1.95 12.69 -1.80
CA GLU A 206 1.54 13.68 -2.80
C GLU A 206 2.72 14.51 -3.31
N ALA A 207 3.62 14.95 -2.42
CA ALA A 207 4.81 15.69 -2.81
C ALA A 207 5.76 14.87 -3.69
N ILE A 208 6.08 13.63 -3.31
CA ILE A 208 6.99 12.75 -4.06
C ILE A 208 6.45 12.46 -5.47
N PHE A 209 5.13 12.29 -5.59
CA PHE A 209 4.46 12.01 -6.86
C PHE A 209 3.97 13.26 -7.61
N MET A 210 4.38 14.45 -7.15
CA MET A 210 4.01 15.76 -7.70
C MET A 210 2.49 15.93 -7.88
N LEU A 211 1.72 15.40 -6.94
CA LEU A 211 0.28 15.51 -6.88
C LEU A 211 -0.11 16.82 -6.22
N LYS A 212 -1.18 17.43 -6.72
CA LYS A 212 -1.84 18.53 -6.02
C LYS A 212 -2.50 18.00 -4.74
N PRO A 213 -2.75 18.85 -3.72
CA PRO A 213 -3.50 18.45 -2.53
C PRO A 213 -4.83 17.77 -2.90
N GLY A 214 -5.06 16.56 -2.37
CA GLY A 214 -6.23 15.73 -2.69
C GLY A 214 -6.08 14.88 -3.95
N GLY A 215 -4.97 15.00 -4.67
CA GLY A 215 -4.65 14.20 -5.85
C GLY A 215 -4.51 12.72 -5.51
N LEU A 216 -4.06 12.39 -4.29
CA LEU A 216 -3.97 11.00 -3.85
C LEU A 216 -5.37 10.38 -3.64
N ALA A 217 -6.30 11.12 -3.04
CA ALA A 217 -7.68 10.67 -2.89
C ALA A 217 -8.34 10.39 -4.25
N THR A 218 -8.06 11.22 -5.26
CA THR A 218 -8.54 11.00 -6.63
C THR A 218 -7.88 9.78 -7.26
N THR A 219 -6.57 9.57 -7.02
CA THR A 219 -5.82 8.42 -7.53
C THR A 219 -6.38 7.10 -6.99
N PHE A 220 -6.78 7.07 -5.72
CA PHE A 220 -7.29 5.87 -5.05
C PHE A 220 -8.82 5.77 -5.03
N ALA A 221 -9.55 6.62 -5.74
CA ALA A 221 -11.03 6.64 -5.71
C ALA A 221 -11.67 5.29 -6.10
N HIS A 222 -11.09 4.58 -7.08
CA HIS A 222 -11.53 3.24 -7.51
C HIS A 222 -11.14 2.13 -6.52
N LEU A 223 -10.23 2.43 -5.59
CA LEU A 223 -9.76 1.51 -4.55
C LEU A 223 -10.35 1.83 -3.17
N ALA A 224 -11.34 2.72 -3.08
CA ALA A 224 -11.92 3.16 -1.81
C ALA A 224 -12.46 2.01 -0.93
N ALA A 225 -12.89 0.90 -1.55
CA ALA A 225 -13.33 -0.31 -0.87
C ALA A 225 -12.23 -1.11 -0.17
N VAL A 226 -10.96 -0.92 -0.57
CA VAL A 226 -9.82 -1.70 -0.05
C VAL A 226 -8.72 -0.82 0.52
N ILE A 227 -8.74 0.48 0.21
CA ILE A 227 -7.77 1.48 0.64
C ILE A 227 -8.51 2.76 1.04
N ARG A 228 -8.30 3.18 2.28
CA ARG A 228 -8.85 4.43 2.80
C ARG A 228 -7.84 5.55 2.68
N CYS A 229 -8.22 6.58 1.92
CA CYS A 229 -7.44 7.80 1.72
C CYS A 229 -8.33 9.02 2.03
N ARG A 230 -8.46 9.37 3.31
CA ARG A 230 -9.17 10.58 3.76
C ARG A 230 -8.16 11.71 3.97
N SER A 231 -8.50 12.95 3.62
CA SER A 231 -7.57 14.09 3.57
C SER A 231 -7.68 15.02 4.80
N LYS A 232 -8.38 14.65 5.88
CA LYS A 232 -8.61 15.56 6.99
C LYS A 232 -7.50 15.38 8.04
N ASN A 233 -6.63 16.39 8.19
CA ASN A 233 -5.55 16.46 9.19
C ASN A 233 -4.42 15.41 9.04
N ASP A 234 -3.62 15.52 7.96
CA ASP A 234 -2.39 14.70 7.76
C ASP A 234 -2.61 13.19 7.95
N GLU A 235 -3.77 12.73 7.49
CA GLU A 235 -4.17 11.34 7.59
C GLU A 235 -3.20 10.42 6.82
N LYS A 236 -3.06 9.20 7.35
CA LYS A 236 -2.33 8.12 6.68
C LYS A 236 -3.28 7.37 5.76
N LEU A 237 -2.80 6.99 4.58
CA LEU A 237 -3.42 5.97 3.76
C LEU A 237 -3.42 4.64 4.51
N LYS A 238 -4.59 4.00 4.59
CA LYS A 238 -4.74 2.72 5.29
C LYS A 238 -5.23 1.66 4.31
N PHE A 239 -4.56 0.51 4.30
CA PHE A 239 -5.11 -0.71 3.72
C PHE A 239 -6.27 -1.15 4.61
N VAL A 240 -7.51 -1.04 4.12
CA VAL A 240 -8.68 -1.57 4.81
C VAL A 240 -8.56 -3.09 4.83
N HIS A 241 -8.22 -3.66 3.67
CA HIS A 241 -8.04 -5.09 3.54
C HIS A 241 -6.57 -5.50 3.72
N THR A 242 -6.26 -6.22 4.79
CA THR A 242 -4.88 -6.53 5.19
C THR A 242 -4.17 -7.56 4.30
N LEU A 243 -4.92 -8.38 3.56
CA LEU A 243 -4.36 -9.29 2.55
C LEU A 243 -4.04 -8.61 1.21
N LEU A 244 -4.42 -7.36 0.98
CA LEU A 244 -4.16 -6.69 -0.31
C LEU A 244 -2.65 -6.56 -0.60
N PRO A 245 -1.78 -6.18 0.35
CA PRO A 245 -0.33 -6.25 0.17
C PRO A 245 0.18 -7.65 -0.22
N GLU A 246 -0.31 -8.71 0.44
CA GLU A 246 0.10 -10.09 0.11
C GLU A 246 -0.31 -10.52 -1.31
N PHE A 247 -1.47 -10.04 -1.77
CA PHE A 247 -1.92 -10.23 -3.15
C PHE A 247 -0.99 -9.51 -4.14
N LEU A 248 -0.78 -8.20 -3.96
CA LEU A 248 0.01 -7.36 -4.87
C LEU A 248 1.46 -7.83 -5.00
N LEU A 249 2.04 -8.41 -3.94
CA LEU A 249 3.42 -8.90 -3.92
C LEU A 249 3.60 -10.30 -4.50
N ASN A 250 2.52 -10.99 -4.89
CA ASN A 250 2.59 -12.34 -5.42
C ASN A 250 2.24 -12.35 -6.92
N PRO A 251 3.20 -12.71 -7.81
CA PRO A 251 3.01 -12.62 -9.26
C PRO A 251 1.93 -13.58 -9.79
N ASN A 252 1.74 -14.74 -9.14
CA ASN A 252 0.74 -15.71 -9.55
C ASN A 252 -0.68 -15.27 -9.18
N ARG A 253 -0.81 -14.44 -8.14
CA ARG A 253 -2.09 -13.91 -7.65
C ARG A 253 -2.47 -12.63 -8.39
N ALA A 254 -1.61 -11.61 -8.33
CA ALA A 254 -1.91 -10.28 -8.86
C ALA A 254 -1.73 -10.14 -10.37
N LYS A 255 -0.99 -11.04 -11.03
CA LYS A 255 -0.78 -11.05 -12.49
C LYS A 255 -0.29 -9.67 -12.98
N GLU A 256 -1.09 -8.95 -13.77
CA GLU A 256 -0.76 -7.63 -14.30
C GLU A 256 -0.71 -6.52 -13.23
N TYR A 257 -1.31 -6.73 -12.05
CA TYR A 257 -1.28 -5.80 -10.91
C TYR A 257 -0.11 -6.08 -9.95
N HIS A 258 0.75 -7.04 -10.28
CA HIS A 258 1.87 -7.44 -9.45
C HIS A 258 2.90 -6.32 -9.28
N ILE A 259 3.29 -6.08 -8.04
CA ILE A 259 4.35 -5.15 -7.66
C ILE A 259 5.65 -5.93 -7.45
N ASP A 260 6.50 -5.96 -8.47
CA ASP A 260 7.87 -6.48 -8.31
C ASP A 260 8.71 -5.47 -7.51
N LEU A 261 8.91 -5.78 -6.23
CA LEU A 261 9.70 -4.93 -5.33
C LEU A 261 11.12 -4.66 -5.86
N LYS A 262 11.72 -5.52 -6.69
CA LYS A 262 13.04 -5.29 -7.28
C LYS A 262 12.99 -4.20 -8.34
N GLU A 263 12.00 -4.29 -9.21
CA GLU A 263 11.77 -3.29 -10.26
C GLU A 263 11.40 -1.94 -9.66
N TYR A 264 10.45 -1.94 -8.72
CA TYR A 264 9.97 -0.72 -8.08
C TYR A 264 11.02 -0.07 -7.17
N CYS A 265 11.85 -0.83 -6.45
CA CYS A 265 12.99 -0.24 -5.73
C CYS A 265 13.92 0.52 -6.70
N THR A 266 14.18 -0.06 -7.88
CA THR A 266 15.02 0.56 -8.91
C THR A 266 14.35 1.80 -9.52
N LYS A 267 13.03 1.73 -9.80
CA LYS A 267 12.22 2.85 -10.31
C LYS A 267 12.20 4.00 -9.30
N LEU A 268 11.89 3.73 -8.03
CA LEU A 268 11.87 4.73 -6.96
C LEU A 268 13.24 5.36 -6.76
N LEU A 269 14.32 4.57 -6.80
CA LEU A 269 15.68 5.10 -6.71
C LEU A 269 15.94 6.09 -7.85
N CYS A 270 15.53 5.77 -9.08
CA CYS A 270 15.64 6.70 -10.20
C CYS A 270 14.82 7.98 -9.98
N VAL A 271 13.63 7.89 -9.37
CA VAL A 271 12.82 9.06 -9.02
C VAL A 271 13.59 9.94 -8.05
N PHE A 272 14.07 9.40 -6.92
CA PHE A 272 14.80 10.18 -5.91
C PHE A 272 16.09 10.83 -6.44
N LEU A 273 16.84 10.11 -7.30
CA LEU A 273 18.03 10.66 -7.96
C LEU A 273 17.72 11.83 -8.89
N LYS A 274 16.54 11.85 -9.52
CA LYS A 274 16.13 12.89 -10.48
C LYS A 274 15.40 14.09 -9.84
N MET A 275 14.88 13.95 -8.62
CA MET A 275 14.23 15.05 -7.90
C MET A 275 15.20 16.22 -7.69
N LYS A 276 14.71 17.45 -7.52
CA LYS A 276 15.56 18.59 -7.14
C LYS A 276 15.33 18.99 -5.69
N PRO A 277 16.37 19.50 -4.98
CA PRO A 277 16.23 19.94 -3.59
C PRO A 277 15.21 21.07 -3.40
N LYS A 278 14.86 21.84 -4.43
CA LYS A 278 13.90 22.95 -4.32
C LYS A 278 12.44 22.56 -4.52
N ASP A 279 12.17 21.30 -4.89
CA ASP A 279 10.80 20.78 -5.06
C ASP A 279 10.18 20.34 -3.70
N GLN A 280 10.65 20.91 -2.59
CA GLN A 280 10.48 20.39 -1.23
C GLN A 280 9.11 20.62 -0.58
N PHE A 281 8.63 19.56 0.08
CA PHE A 281 7.87 19.62 1.33
C PHE A 281 8.79 19.10 2.45
N SER A 282 8.88 19.81 3.58
CA SER A 282 9.47 19.31 4.83
C SER A 282 8.33 18.75 5.69
N PRO A 283 8.20 17.43 5.87
CA PRO A 283 7.14 16.88 6.71
C PRO A 283 7.47 16.99 8.21
N ASN A 284 8.70 17.34 8.56
CA ASN A 284 9.20 17.63 9.90
C ASN A 284 10.58 18.30 9.77
N ALA A 285 10.85 19.32 10.57
CA ALA A 285 12.16 19.97 10.70
C ALA A 285 13.25 19.07 11.33
N LEU A 286 13.30 17.77 10.99
CA LEU A 286 14.10 16.77 11.70
C LEU A 286 14.93 15.83 10.82
N GLN A 287 15.04 16.08 9.51
CA GLN A 287 16.19 15.56 8.76
C GLN A 287 16.39 16.36 7.48
N GLU A 288 17.36 17.27 7.53
CA GLU A 288 17.95 17.99 6.40
C GLU A 288 18.70 17.03 5.47
N CYS A 289 18.20 15.82 5.18
CA CYS A 289 18.86 14.82 4.31
C CYS A 289 17.96 13.63 3.87
N TRP A 290 16.64 13.77 4.00
CA TRP A 290 15.70 12.66 3.79
C TRP A 290 15.83 12.00 2.40
N ARG A 291 16.23 12.77 1.37
CA ARG A 291 16.45 12.27 0.01
C ARG A 291 17.65 11.33 -0.06
N LEU A 292 18.77 11.70 0.55
CA LEU A 292 19.97 10.85 0.62
C LEU A 292 19.73 9.59 1.47
N GLN A 293 18.93 9.70 2.53
CA GLN A 293 18.50 8.54 3.31
C GLN A 293 17.62 7.60 2.49
N ALA A 294 16.66 8.11 1.71
CA ALA A 294 15.85 7.31 0.80
C ALA A 294 16.72 6.63 -0.27
N ILE A 295 17.69 7.36 -0.85
CA ILE A 295 18.65 6.81 -1.81
C ILE A 295 19.49 5.68 -1.18
N LYS A 296 20.03 5.88 0.03
CA LYS A 296 20.76 4.84 0.79
C LYS A 296 19.88 3.62 1.02
N PHE A 297 18.67 3.82 1.55
CA PHE A 297 17.73 2.75 1.85
C PHE A 297 17.44 1.89 0.61
N LEU A 298 17.14 2.53 -0.52
CA LEU A 298 16.83 1.84 -1.77
C LEU A 298 18.06 1.18 -2.40
N LEU A 299 19.22 1.81 -2.39
CA LEU A 299 20.47 1.21 -2.91
C LEU A 299 20.88 -0.03 -2.10
N LEU A 300 20.76 0.05 -0.76
CA LEU A 300 21.08 -1.05 0.13
C LEU A 300 20.11 -2.22 0.04
N SER A 301 18.91 -1.99 -0.49
CA SER A 301 17.99 -3.08 -0.77
C SER A 301 18.66 -4.11 -1.69
N GLU A 302 18.72 -5.36 -1.25
CA GLU A 302 19.18 -6.50 -2.08
C GLU A 302 18.33 -6.65 -3.35
N LYS A 303 17.17 -5.99 -3.38
CA LYS A 303 16.21 -5.99 -4.46
C LYS A 303 16.62 -5.07 -5.63
N THR A 304 17.44 -4.05 -5.40
CA THR A 304 17.81 -3.07 -6.45
C THR A 304 18.82 -3.67 -7.42
N LYS A 305 18.51 -3.60 -8.72
CA LYS A 305 19.36 -4.09 -9.81
C LYS A 305 19.96 -2.92 -10.60
N SER A 306 21.11 -3.16 -11.21
CA SER A 306 21.63 -2.25 -12.23
C SER A 306 20.69 -2.25 -13.45
N SER A 307 20.43 -1.08 -14.00
CA SER A 307 19.66 -0.89 -15.23
C SER A 307 20.20 0.31 -16.02
N LYS A 308 19.80 0.44 -17.29
CA LYS A 308 20.18 1.60 -18.11
C LYS A 308 19.59 2.90 -17.55
N GLU A 309 18.37 2.84 -17.02
CA GLU A 309 17.66 3.96 -16.42
C GLU A 309 18.35 4.43 -15.15
N LEU A 310 18.72 3.49 -14.27
CA LEU A 310 19.47 3.80 -13.05
C LEU A 310 20.84 4.39 -13.37
N ARG A 311 21.52 3.82 -14.36
CA ARG A 311 22.79 4.36 -14.87
C ARG A 311 22.64 5.82 -15.30
N CYS A 312 21.65 6.13 -16.15
CA CYS A 312 21.38 7.49 -16.60
C CYS A 312 21.04 8.44 -15.44
N ALA A 313 20.23 7.99 -14.47
CA ALA A 313 19.90 8.79 -13.29
C ALA A 313 21.15 9.10 -12.45
N LEU A 314 22.02 8.12 -12.21
CA LEU A 314 23.29 8.30 -11.51
C LEU A 314 24.25 9.25 -12.25
N MET A 315 24.31 9.16 -13.58
CA MET A 315 25.15 10.06 -14.40
C MET A 315 24.66 11.53 -14.40
N GLN A 316 23.41 11.77 -14.00
CA GLN A 316 22.82 13.11 -13.88
C GLN A 316 22.74 13.58 -12.43
N PHE A 317 23.01 12.69 -11.46
CA PHE A 317 22.90 12.99 -10.05
C PHE A 317 24.07 13.87 -9.60
N ASP A 318 23.75 15.09 -9.18
CA ASP A 318 24.72 16.05 -8.68
C ASP A 318 24.65 16.15 -7.15
N ILE A 319 25.60 15.48 -6.49
CA ILE A 319 25.74 15.49 -5.02
C ILE A 319 26.04 16.90 -4.49
N ALA A 320 26.66 17.78 -5.28
CA ALA A 320 26.94 19.15 -4.84
C ALA A 320 25.66 19.98 -4.65
N THR A 321 24.52 19.52 -5.17
CA THR A 321 23.21 20.13 -4.89
C THR A 321 22.60 19.71 -3.56
N GLU A 322 23.07 18.61 -2.95
CA GLU A 322 22.70 18.13 -1.60
C GLU A 322 23.63 18.69 -0.51
N ARG A 323 24.37 19.76 -0.81
CA ARG A 323 25.55 20.18 -0.05
C ARG A 323 25.26 20.78 1.33
N SER A 324 24.22 21.61 1.47
CA SER A 324 23.83 22.17 2.78
C SER A 324 23.43 21.09 3.79
N GLU A 325 23.07 19.93 3.28
CA GLU A 325 22.51 18.78 3.98
C GLU A 325 23.60 17.80 4.48
N ILE A 326 24.71 17.67 3.75
CA ILE A 326 25.82 16.73 4.05
C ILE A 326 26.86 17.33 5.01
N ASP A 327 27.13 18.64 4.91
CA ASP A 327 28.27 19.29 5.56
C ASP A 327 28.10 19.52 7.09
N HIS A 328 26.90 19.35 7.64
CA HIS A 328 26.63 19.59 9.07
C HIS A 328 26.39 18.33 9.91
N ASP A 329 26.30 17.16 9.28
CA ASP A 329 25.79 15.96 9.93
C ASP A 329 26.62 14.71 9.58
N ARG A 330 27.18 14.09 10.62
CA ARG A 330 27.98 12.86 10.54
C ARG A 330 27.20 11.73 9.86
N GLU A 331 25.90 11.59 10.10
CA GLU A 331 25.08 10.53 9.51
C GLU A 331 25.06 10.65 7.97
N ASN A 332 25.05 11.89 7.46
CA ASN A 332 25.01 12.20 6.04
C ASN A 332 26.36 11.95 5.36
N ALA A 333 27.47 12.17 6.06
CA ALA A 333 28.80 11.74 5.61
C ALA A 333 28.92 10.20 5.52
N GLU A 334 28.37 9.46 6.49
CA GLU A 334 28.38 7.98 6.50
C GLU A 334 27.52 7.40 5.36
N ILE A 335 26.38 8.03 5.04
CA ILE A 335 25.49 7.66 3.92
C ILE A 335 26.27 7.53 2.60
N CYS A 336 27.14 8.50 2.33
CA CYS A 336 27.92 8.55 1.09
C CYS A 336 28.88 7.35 0.94
N THR A 337 29.57 6.97 2.02
CA THR A 337 30.43 5.78 2.04
C THR A 337 29.64 4.52 1.75
N VAL A 338 28.43 4.40 2.30
CA VAL A 338 27.57 3.24 2.10
C VAL A 338 27.08 3.15 0.65
N ILE A 339 26.67 4.27 0.06
CA ILE A 339 26.29 4.38 -1.36
C ILE A 339 27.44 3.91 -2.26
N LEU A 340 28.66 4.43 -2.05
CA LEU A 340 29.84 4.07 -2.84
C LEU A 340 30.16 2.58 -2.76
N ARG A 341 30.13 1.97 -1.57
CA ARG A 341 30.36 0.52 -1.41
C ARG A 341 29.34 -0.33 -2.15
N ARG A 342 28.09 0.14 -2.23
CA ARG A 342 27.03 -0.58 -2.92
C ARG A 342 27.18 -0.47 -4.43
N LEU A 343 27.47 0.73 -4.93
CA LEU A 343 27.69 0.98 -6.36
C LEU A 343 28.91 0.22 -6.91
N ASP A 344 29.97 0.05 -6.11
CA ASP A 344 31.16 -0.76 -6.48
C ASP A 344 30.82 -2.22 -6.78
N LYS A 345 29.73 -2.73 -6.20
CA LYS A 345 29.24 -4.11 -6.41
C LYS A 345 28.21 -4.23 -7.52
N MET A 346 27.79 -3.11 -8.13
CA MET A 346 26.80 -3.11 -9.20
C MET A 346 27.49 -3.12 -10.57
N ASP A 347 27.05 -4.00 -11.46
CA ASP A 347 27.55 -4.04 -12.84
C ASP A 347 26.59 -3.30 -13.78
N PHE A 348 27.01 -2.13 -14.25
CA PHE A 348 26.28 -1.33 -15.24
C PHE A 348 26.68 -1.63 -16.68
N ASN A 349 27.56 -2.62 -16.90
CA ASN A 349 28.13 -2.97 -18.20
C ASN A 349 28.73 -1.76 -18.93
N ASP A 350 29.42 -0.90 -18.18
CA ASP A 350 30.00 0.35 -18.67
C ASP A 350 31.46 0.53 -18.27
N ARG A 351 32.13 -0.60 -17.97
CA ARG A 351 33.53 -0.67 -17.53
C ARG A 351 33.81 0.23 -16.31
N GLY A 352 32.82 0.40 -15.44
CA GLY A 352 32.92 1.19 -14.22
C GLY A 352 32.82 2.71 -14.45
N ARG A 353 32.37 3.18 -15.61
CA ARG A 353 32.23 4.61 -15.92
C ARG A 353 31.26 5.31 -14.97
N THR A 354 30.10 4.71 -14.71
CA THR A 354 29.10 5.27 -13.78
C THR A 354 29.64 5.34 -12.37
N TYR A 355 30.33 4.28 -11.94
CA TYR A 355 30.99 4.23 -10.66
C TYR A 355 32.04 5.37 -10.52
N ARG A 356 32.92 5.53 -11.52
CA ARG A 356 33.91 6.62 -11.57
C ARG A 356 33.26 8.01 -11.50
N HIS A 357 32.20 8.22 -12.28
CA HIS A 357 31.48 9.48 -12.29
C HIS A 357 30.99 9.87 -10.90
N ILE A 358 30.30 8.95 -10.21
CA ILE A 358 29.79 9.19 -8.86
C ILE A 358 30.94 9.44 -7.88
N VAL A 359 32.02 8.66 -7.95
CA VAL A 359 33.23 8.89 -7.14
C VAL A 359 33.80 10.30 -7.34
N ASP A 360 33.86 10.77 -8.59
CA ASP A 360 34.36 12.11 -8.91
C ASP A 360 33.42 13.21 -8.41
N GLN A 361 32.10 13.01 -8.48
CA GLN A 361 31.13 13.94 -7.90
C GLN A 361 31.27 14.04 -6.38
N PHE A 362 31.40 12.89 -5.69
CA PHE A 362 31.67 12.88 -4.25
C PHE A 362 32.99 13.58 -3.92
N ALA A 363 34.07 13.30 -4.65
CA ALA A 363 35.37 13.93 -4.42
C ALA A 363 35.33 15.45 -4.63
N LYS A 364 34.59 15.95 -5.63
CA LYS A 364 34.36 17.38 -5.87
C LYS A 364 33.54 18.01 -4.74
N GLY A 365 32.49 17.34 -4.28
CA GLY A 365 31.64 17.81 -3.18
C GLY A 365 32.42 18.08 -1.89
N TYR A 366 33.31 17.17 -1.49
CA TYR A 366 34.06 17.29 -0.22
C TYR A 366 35.19 18.32 -0.20
N ALA A 367 35.61 18.86 -1.35
CA ALA A 367 36.77 19.76 -1.43
C ALA A 367 36.45 21.21 -1.01
N ILE A 368 35.17 21.59 -0.92
CA ILE A 368 34.76 22.99 -0.84
C ILE A 368 34.24 23.31 0.58
N HIS A 369 35.12 23.91 1.42
CA HIS A 369 34.94 24.29 2.85
C HIS A 369 35.33 23.25 3.93
N TRP A 370 36.32 22.39 3.64
CA TRP A 370 36.91 21.45 4.60
C TRP A 370 37.29 22.07 5.97
N SER A 371 37.67 23.35 5.99
CA SER A 371 38.10 24.06 7.19
C SER A 371 36.98 24.32 8.21
N SER A 372 35.71 24.38 7.80
CA SER A 372 34.57 24.75 8.68
C SER A 372 33.80 23.56 9.27
N LEU A 373 34.22 22.32 8.99
CA LEU A 373 33.54 21.10 9.43
C LEU A 373 33.97 20.69 10.86
N ALA A 374 33.08 20.01 11.59
CA ALA A 374 33.43 19.36 12.85
C ALA A 374 34.45 18.22 12.63
N ASP A 375 35.33 17.97 13.61
CA ASP A 375 36.47 17.06 13.43
C ASP A 375 36.07 15.58 13.28
N ASP A 376 34.96 15.17 13.89
CA ASP A 376 34.37 13.84 13.74
C ASP A 376 33.78 13.64 12.33
N VAL A 377 33.09 14.65 11.78
CA VAL A 377 32.61 14.66 10.38
C VAL A 377 33.79 14.59 9.41
N LYS A 378 34.85 15.39 9.64
CA LYS A 378 36.09 15.32 8.84
C LYS A 378 36.70 13.91 8.84
N GLU A 379 36.66 13.20 9.96
CA GLU A 379 37.21 11.84 10.04
C GLU A 379 36.42 10.83 9.20
N GLU A 380 35.08 10.89 9.21
CA GLU A 380 34.26 10.08 8.29
C GLU A 380 34.51 10.45 6.82
N LEU A 381 34.65 11.73 6.50
CA LEU A 381 35.01 12.16 5.16
C LEU A 381 36.40 11.69 4.74
N ARG A 382 37.38 11.63 5.65
CA ARG A 382 38.70 11.01 5.38
C ARG A 382 38.57 9.52 5.09
N LYS A 383 37.67 8.80 5.77
CA LYS A 383 37.38 7.39 5.46
C LYS A 383 36.78 7.25 4.07
N SER A 384 35.83 8.12 3.69
CA SER A 384 35.28 8.21 2.34
C SER A 384 36.36 8.50 1.29
N GLN A 385 37.26 9.47 1.52
CA GLN A 385 38.38 9.79 0.63
C GLN A 385 39.41 8.65 0.52
N LYS A 386 39.73 7.97 1.63
CA LYS A 386 40.58 6.76 1.63
C LYS A 386 39.92 5.62 0.84
N LEU A 387 38.60 5.45 0.94
CA LEU A 387 37.86 4.49 0.13
C LEU A 387 37.91 4.87 -1.36
N VAL A 388 37.61 6.12 -1.70
CA VAL A 388 37.70 6.66 -3.06
C VAL A 388 39.08 6.44 -3.67
N SER A 389 40.15 6.76 -2.94
CA SER A 389 41.53 6.58 -3.43
C SER A 389 41.91 5.10 -3.59
N ARG A 390 41.49 4.21 -2.67
CA ARG A 390 41.67 2.75 -2.82
C ARG A 390 40.95 2.22 -4.05
N ILE A 391 39.73 2.69 -4.31
CA ILE A 391 38.94 2.21 -5.44
C ILE A 391 39.48 2.78 -6.76
N ARG A 392 39.90 4.06 -6.81
CA ARG A 392 40.61 4.62 -7.98
C ARG A 392 41.85 3.82 -8.36
N LYS A 393 42.62 3.32 -7.39
CA LYS A 393 43.80 2.46 -7.64
C LYS A 393 43.47 1.08 -8.23
N ARG A 394 42.24 0.58 -8.04
CA ARG A 394 41.78 -0.69 -8.62
C ARG A 394 41.35 -0.57 -10.09
N ILE A 395 41.11 0.65 -10.55
CA ILE A 395 40.66 0.92 -11.91
C ILE A 395 41.90 1.14 -12.77
N PRO A 396 42.16 0.31 -13.80
CA PRO A 396 43.27 0.53 -14.71
C PRO A 396 43.19 1.93 -15.34
N GLN A 397 44.31 2.65 -15.38
CA GLN A 397 44.37 4.00 -15.94
C GLN A 397 44.20 4.05 -17.47
N GLU A 398 44.10 2.91 -18.16
CA GLU A 398 44.15 2.80 -19.62
C GLU A 398 42.80 2.94 -20.37
N GLU A 399 41.76 3.49 -19.75
CA GLU A 399 40.51 3.84 -20.48
C GLU A 399 40.08 5.29 -20.21
N TYR A 400 41.00 6.22 -20.47
CA TYR A 400 40.75 7.67 -20.51
C TYR A 400 40.60 8.22 -21.94
N LEU A 401 40.37 7.36 -22.95
CA LEU A 401 40.03 7.76 -24.32
C LEU A 401 38.55 7.51 -24.64
#